data_AF-A0A178WZP4-F1
#
_entry.id   AF-A0A178WZP4-F1
#
_cell.length_a   1.000
_cell.length_b   1.000
_cell.length_c   1.000
_cell.angle_alpha   90.00
_cell.angle_beta   90.00
_cell.angle_gamma   90.00
#
_symmetry.space_group_name_H-M   'P 1'
#
loop_
_entity.id
_entity.type
_entity.pdbx_description
1 polymer ?
#
loop_
_entity_poly.entity_id
_entity_poly.type
_entity_poly.pdbx_seq_one_letter_code
_entity_poly.pdbx_strand_id
1 'polypeptide(L)'
;MDHTDLTLRPISGPEEFDLFCRLTYALDHELAAGRRGPEWMWIAVRGSELVARAACWGRADEPVPLLLDFFDLEDVTVGARLLRTAMAEILPAGARPPVYNRMIPADWREKAETRSVVEDRMIALEQAGAQLLAERPRFERRPGTPVAPPRKRLVFRKIRGEDEVLDLMTRVLDGTPDARSRDDLTRMSAREAAIRH
;
A
#
# COMPACT_ATOMS: atom_id res chain seq x y z
N MET A 1 -6.31 -37.28 -10.34
CA MET A 1 -6.48 -36.29 -9.25
C MET A 1 -6.37 -34.93 -9.90
N ASP A 2 -7.50 -34.21 -9.96
CA ASP A 2 -7.68 -32.96 -10.70
C ASP A 2 -6.60 -31.94 -10.36
N HIS A 3 -5.83 -31.52 -11.36
CA HIS A 3 -5.13 -30.25 -11.30
C HIS A 3 -6.19 -29.16 -11.38
N THR A 4 -6.61 -28.66 -10.23
CA THR A 4 -7.62 -27.62 -10.12
C THR A 4 -7.17 -26.43 -10.96
N ASP A 5 -7.96 -26.09 -11.99
CA ASP A 5 -7.63 -25.07 -12.97
C ASP A 5 -7.52 -23.70 -12.29
N LEU A 6 -6.28 -23.23 -12.11
CA LEU A 6 -5.97 -21.95 -11.47
C LEU A 6 -5.82 -20.90 -12.56
N THR A 7 -6.80 -20.00 -12.66
CA THR A 7 -6.81 -18.88 -13.60
C THR A 7 -6.37 -17.60 -12.89
N LEU A 8 -5.43 -16.87 -13.48
CA LEU A 8 -5.03 -15.52 -13.06
C LEU A 8 -5.43 -14.55 -14.15
N ARG A 9 -6.22 -13.53 -13.82
CA ARG A 9 -6.72 -12.56 -14.81
C ARG A 9 -7.10 -11.23 -14.17
N PRO A 10 -7.17 -10.14 -14.95
CA PRO A 10 -7.88 -8.96 -14.51
C PRO A 10 -9.37 -9.28 -14.31
N ILE A 11 -10.06 -8.46 -13.51
CA ILE A 11 -11.52 -8.46 -13.51
C ILE A 11 -12.04 -7.91 -14.85
N SER A 12 -13.19 -8.40 -15.28
CA SER A 12 -13.80 -8.03 -16.56
C SER A 12 -14.45 -6.65 -16.52
N GLY A 13 -14.83 -6.20 -15.33
CA GLY A 13 -15.52 -4.94 -15.11
C GLY A 13 -16.13 -4.83 -13.71
N PRO A 14 -16.89 -3.77 -13.44
CA PRO A 14 -17.54 -3.52 -12.15
C PRO A 14 -18.50 -4.63 -11.69
N GLU A 15 -19.04 -5.44 -12.62
CA GLU A 15 -19.91 -6.57 -12.32
C GLU A 15 -19.21 -7.69 -11.52
N GLU A 16 -17.87 -7.74 -11.55
CA GLU A 16 -17.08 -8.70 -10.76
C GLU A 16 -16.61 -8.14 -9.40
N PHE A 17 -17.06 -6.95 -8.99
CA PHE A 17 -16.70 -6.39 -7.68
C PHE A 17 -17.19 -7.25 -6.51
N ASP A 18 -18.38 -7.86 -6.63
CA ASP A 18 -18.88 -8.78 -5.59
C ASP A 18 -17.97 -10.01 -5.45
N LEU A 19 -17.40 -10.50 -6.56
CA LEU A 19 -16.40 -11.55 -6.52
C LEU A 19 -15.13 -11.05 -5.84
N PHE A 20 -14.62 -9.89 -6.25
CA PHE A 20 -13.41 -9.27 -5.70
C PHE A 20 -13.52 -9.04 -4.17
N CYS A 21 -14.70 -8.68 -3.67
CA CYS A 21 -14.98 -8.41 -2.26
C CYS A 21 -15.22 -9.67 -1.40
N ARG A 22 -15.11 -10.89 -1.96
CA ARG A 22 -15.25 -12.12 -1.16
C ARG A 22 -14.11 -12.31 -0.15
N LEU A 23 -12.90 -11.85 -0.49
CA LEU A 23 -11.85 -11.64 0.49
C LEU A 23 -12.05 -10.24 1.08
N THR A 24 -12.00 -10.09 2.40
CA THR A 24 -12.39 -8.82 3.04
C THR A 24 -11.20 -8.01 3.53
N TYR A 25 -11.31 -6.70 3.44
CA TYR A 25 -10.35 -5.73 3.96
C TYR A 25 -11.06 -4.44 4.42
N ALA A 26 -10.46 -3.75 5.40
CA ALA A 26 -11.00 -2.52 5.98
C ALA A 26 -11.33 -1.42 4.95
N LEU A 27 -10.67 -1.43 3.79
CA LEU A 27 -10.90 -0.45 2.72
C LEU A 27 -11.88 -0.94 1.65
N ASP A 28 -12.55 -2.09 1.78
CA ASP A 28 -13.49 -2.57 0.76
C ASP A 28 -14.58 -1.52 0.41
N HIS A 29 -14.99 -0.69 1.39
CA HIS A 29 -15.92 0.42 1.17
C HIS A 29 -15.40 1.49 0.18
N GLU A 30 -14.08 1.63 0.01
CA GLU A 30 -13.45 2.52 -0.98
C GLU A 30 -13.47 1.94 -2.41
N LEU A 31 -13.78 0.65 -2.59
CA LEU A 31 -13.94 0.07 -3.93
C LEU A 31 -15.21 0.60 -4.60
N ALA A 32 -16.29 0.76 -3.83
CA ALA A 32 -17.56 1.33 -4.29
C ALA A 32 -17.44 2.80 -4.74
N ALA A 33 -16.37 3.50 -4.36
CA ALA A 33 -16.13 4.87 -4.78
C ALA A 33 -15.58 5.00 -6.22
N GLY A 34 -15.38 3.90 -6.94
CA GLY A 34 -15.00 3.89 -8.36
C GLY A 34 -13.63 4.50 -8.65
N ARG A 35 -12.76 4.59 -7.64
CA ARG A 35 -11.45 5.24 -7.76
C ARG A 35 -10.36 4.32 -8.35
N ARG A 36 -10.70 3.10 -8.75
CA ARG A 36 -9.76 2.09 -9.28
C ARG A 36 -10.24 1.62 -10.65
N GLY A 37 -9.34 1.66 -11.62
CA GLY A 37 -9.57 1.08 -12.94
C GLY A 37 -9.62 -0.45 -12.83
N PRO A 38 -10.63 -1.12 -13.41
CA PRO A 38 -10.70 -2.58 -13.46
C PRO A 38 -9.44 -3.24 -14.06
N GLU A 39 -8.76 -2.54 -14.97
CA GLU A 39 -7.50 -2.98 -15.59
C GLU A 39 -6.33 -3.12 -14.59
N TRP A 40 -6.41 -2.49 -13.42
CA TRP A 40 -5.44 -2.61 -12.34
C TRP A 40 -5.89 -3.54 -11.21
N MET A 41 -7.01 -4.24 -11.41
CA MET A 41 -7.60 -5.15 -10.43
C MET A 41 -7.53 -6.58 -10.96
N TRP A 42 -6.86 -7.44 -10.20
CA TRP A 42 -6.50 -8.80 -10.58
C TRP A 42 -6.97 -9.81 -9.55
N ILE A 43 -7.37 -10.98 -10.03
CA ILE A 43 -7.82 -12.10 -9.22
C ILE A 43 -7.14 -13.40 -9.64
N ALA A 44 -6.96 -14.30 -8.67
CA ALA A 44 -6.66 -15.70 -8.90
C ALA A 44 -7.87 -16.53 -8.49
N VAL A 45 -8.39 -17.33 -9.42
CA VAL A 45 -9.58 -18.15 -9.22
C VAL A 45 -9.22 -19.62 -9.44
N ARG A 46 -9.60 -20.48 -8.49
CA ARG A 46 -9.49 -21.92 -8.58
C ARG A 46 -10.89 -22.50 -8.81
N GLY A 47 -11.21 -22.87 -10.06
CA GLY A 47 -12.60 -23.16 -10.45
C GLY A 47 -13.49 -21.92 -10.31
N SER A 48 -14.30 -21.83 -9.25
CA SER A 48 -15.13 -20.66 -8.92
C SER A 48 -14.74 -19.94 -7.63
N GLU A 49 -13.69 -20.42 -6.95
CA GLU A 49 -13.23 -19.92 -5.67
C GLU A 49 -12.17 -18.84 -5.85
N LEU A 50 -12.38 -17.68 -5.22
CA LEU A 50 -11.39 -16.59 -5.20
C LEU A 50 -10.33 -16.92 -4.16
N VAL A 51 -9.10 -17.22 -4.62
CA VAL A 51 -8.00 -17.64 -3.73
C VAL A 51 -6.94 -16.57 -3.53
N ALA A 52 -6.92 -15.53 -4.38
CA ALA A 52 -6.13 -14.33 -4.16
C ALA A 52 -6.67 -13.14 -4.97
N ARG A 53 -6.41 -11.92 -4.50
CA ARG A 53 -6.72 -10.68 -5.21
C ARG A 53 -5.61 -9.64 -5.04
N ALA A 54 -5.46 -8.78 -6.03
CA ALA A 54 -4.59 -7.62 -5.98
C ALA A 54 -5.29 -6.44 -6.68
N ALA A 55 -5.20 -5.23 -6.11
CA ALA A 55 -5.61 -4.03 -6.82
C ALA A 55 -4.61 -2.92 -6.61
N CYS A 56 -4.33 -2.19 -7.69
CA CYS A 56 -3.57 -0.97 -7.62
C CYS A 56 -4.46 0.26 -7.70
N TRP A 57 -3.94 1.35 -7.17
CA TRP A 57 -4.52 2.68 -7.23
C TRP A 57 -3.49 3.67 -7.78
N GLY A 58 -3.95 4.62 -8.58
CA GLY A 58 -3.15 5.68 -9.17
C GLY A 58 -4.01 6.92 -9.39
N ARG A 59 -3.37 8.00 -9.85
CA ARG A 59 -4.11 9.21 -10.23
C ARG A 59 -4.81 8.97 -11.56
N ALA A 60 -5.96 9.61 -11.77
CA ALA A 60 -6.78 9.40 -12.97
C ALA A 60 -6.07 9.78 -14.29
N ASP A 61 -5.05 10.63 -14.22
CA ASP A 61 -4.25 11.13 -15.33
C ASP A 61 -2.88 10.43 -15.47
N GLU A 62 -2.55 9.49 -14.59
CA GLU A 62 -1.27 8.77 -14.63
C GLU A 62 -1.43 7.36 -15.23
N PRO A 63 -0.59 6.97 -16.22
CA PRO A 63 -0.71 5.67 -16.88
C PRO A 63 -0.15 4.50 -16.05
N VAL A 64 0.39 4.78 -14.86
CA VAL A 64 1.04 3.79 -13.99
C VAL A 64 0.46 3.94 -12.58
N PRO A 65 0.13 2.84 -11.88
CA PRO A 65 -0.35 2.92 -10.52
C PRO A 65 0.72 3.45 -9.56
N LEU A 66 0.27 4.16 -8.52
CA LEU A 66 1.12 4.69 -7.46
C LEU A 66 1.23 3.73 -6.26
N LEU A 67 0.15 3.00 -5.98
CA LEU A 67 -0.01 2.19 -4.77
C LEU A 67 -0.62 0.82 -5.08
N LEU A 68 -0.08 -0.24 -4.48
CA LEU A 68 -0.79 -1.52 -4.32
C LEU A 68 -1.51 -1.42 -2.97
N ASP A 69 -2.84 -1.36 -2.97
CA ASP A 69 -3.64 -1.09 -1.77
C ASP A 69 -4.51 -2.27 -1.35
N PHE A 70 -4.86 -3.16 -2.28
CA PHE A 70 -5.42 -4.47 -1.98
C PHE A 70 -4.43 -5.57 -2.36
N PHE A 71 -4.18 -6.46 -1.41
CA PHE A 71 -3.50 -7.72 -1.65
C PHE A 71 -3.93 -8.69 -0.56
N ASP A 72 -4.69 -9.71 -0.93
CA ASP A 72 -5.19 -10.76 -0.04
C ASP A 72 -5.01 -12.11 -0.74
N LEU A 73 -4.67 -13.14 0.03
CA LEU A 73 -4.30 -14.47 -0.49
C LEU A 73 -4.64 -15.56 0.52
N GLU A 74 -4.93 -16.75 0.01
CA GLU A 74 -5.04 -17.98 0.80
C GLU A 74 -3.77 -18.85 0.70
N ASP A 75 -3.03 -18.71 -0.40
CA ASP A 75 -1.79 -19.46 -0.66
C ASP A 75 -0.67 -18.52 -1.13
N VAL A 76 0.49 -18.64 -0.47
CA VAL A 76 1.67 -17.79 -0.70
C VAL A 76 2.16 -17.88 -2.15
N THR A 77 2.21 -19.09 -2.70
CA THR A 77 2.73 -19.33 -4.06
C THR A 77 1.79 -18.74 -5.10
N VAL A 78 0.48 -18.89 -4.91
CA VAL A 78 -0.55 -18.29 -5.76
C VAL A 78 -0.52 -16.77 -5.68
N GLY A 79 -0.44 -16.19 -4.47
CA GLY A 79 -0.35 -14.75 -4.26
C GLY A 79 0.88 -14.14 -4.92
N ALA A 80 2.05 -14.75 -4.77
CA ALA A 80 3.29 -14.30 -5.41
C ALA A 80 3.20 -14.40 -6.95
N ARG A 81 2.60 -15.48 -7.48
CA ARG A 81 2.35 -15.64 -8.91
C ARG A 81 1.39 -14.56 -9.43
N LEU A 82 0.31 -14.28 -8.70
CA LEU A 82 -0.64 -13.22 -9.04
C LEU A 82 0.04 -11.87 -9.15
N LEU A 83 0.86 -11.49 -8.16
CA LEU A 83 1.60 -10.23 -8.20
C LEU A 83 2.54 -10.14 -9.39
N ARG A 84 3.36 -11.18 -9.64
CA ARG A 84 4.29 -11.16 -10.79
C ARG A 84 3.55 -11.04 -12.12
N THR A 85 2.45 -11.77 -12.31
CA THR A 85 1.65 -11.70 -13.53
C THR A 85 0.98 -10.34 -13.68
N ALA A 86 0.29 -9.85 -12.65
CA ALA A 86 -0.40 -8.57 -12.69
C ALA A 86 0.57 -7.39 -12.92
N MET A 87 1.70 -7.35 -12.21
CA MET A 87 2.68 -6.28 -12.39
C MET A 87 3.32 -6.30 -13.78
N ALA A 88 3.56 -7.48 -14.37
CA ALA A 88 4.10 -7.58 -15.72
C ALA A 88 3.14 -7.07 -16.80
N GLU A 89 1.83 -7.12 -16.57
CA GLU A 89 0.81 -6.62 -17.50
C GLU A 89 0.47 -5.15 -17.26
N ILE A 90 0.38 -4.73 -15.99
CA ILE A 90 0.00 -3.37 -15.60
C ILE A 90 1.15 -2.38 -15.87
N LEU A 91 2.40 -2.78 -15.60
CA LEU A 91 3.52 -1.84 -15.58
C LEU A 91 4.21 -1.79 -16.96
N PRO A 92 4.47 -0.59 -17.51
CA PRO A 92 5.36 -0.45 -18.65
C PRO A 92 6.75 -1.03 -18.36
N ALA A 93 7.43 -1.50 -19.40
CA ALA A 93 8.79 -2.03 -19.26
C ALA A 93 9.72 -1.00 -18.59
N GLY A 94 10.38 -1.41 -17.50
CA GLY A 94 11.28 -0.55 -16.73
C GLY A 94 10.60 0.39 -15.73
N ALA A 95 9.27 0.40 -15.64
CA ALA A 95 8.56 1.13 -14.59
C ALA A 95 8.83 0.50 -13.21
N ARG A 96 8.94 1.35 -12.18
CA ARG A 96 9.10 0.89 -10.80
C ARG A 96 7.73 0.36 -10.31
N PRO A 97 7.69 -0.82 -9.66
CA PRO A 97 6.46 -1.29 -9.03
C PRO A 97 5.92 -0.30 -7.99
N PRO A 98 4.59 -0.23 -7.83
CA PRO A 98 3.97 0.64 -6.84
C PRO A 98 4.36 0.22 -5.42
N VAL A 99 4.30 1.17 -4.48
CA VAL A 99 4.52 0.84 -3.07
C VAL A 99 3.32 0.05 -2.55
N TYR A 100 3.56 -0.97 -1.76
CA TYR A 100 2.51 -1.66 -1.02
C TYR A 100 2.32 -1.03 0.37
N ASN A 101 1.08 -0.74 0.74
CA ASN A 101 0.75 -0.37 2.13
C ASN A 101 -0.42 -1.21 2.65
N ARG A 102 -0.42 -1.47 3.96
CA ARG A 102 -1.52 -2.18 4.62
C ARG A 102 -1.70 -1.69 6.04
N MET A 103 -2.96 -1.53 6.44
CA MET A 103 -3.35 -1.48 7.83
C MET A 103 -3.47 -2.90 8.40
N ILE A 104 -2.68 -3.18 9.43
CA ILE A 104 -2.71 -4.45 10.17
C ILE A 104 -3.01 -4.18 11.65
N PRO A 105 -3.56 -5.15 12.41
CA PRO A 105 -3.74 -5.02 13.85
C PRO A 105 -2.42 -4.66 14.54
N ALA A 106 -2.46 -3.80 15.57
CA ALA A 106 -1.24 -3.40 16.28
C ALA A 106 -0.57 -4.55 17.05
N ASP A 107 -1.37 -5.53 17.45
CA ASP A 107 -1.00 -6.75 18.18
C ASP A 107 -0.81 -7.95 17.24
N TRP A 108 -0.59 -7.73 15.93
CA TRP A 108 -0.63 -8.81 14.93
C TRP A 108 0.36 -9.94 15.20
N ARG A 109 1.48 -9.67 15.89
CA ARG A 109 2.50 -10.67 16.28
C ARG A 109 2.08 -11.54 17.46
N GLU A 110 1.11 -11.10 18.25
CA GLU A 110 0.74 -11.75 19.52
C GLU A 110 -0.28 -12.88 19.33
N LYS A 111 -1.11 -12.81 18.28
CA LYS A 111 -2.14 -13.81 17.96
C LYS A 111 -1.72 -14.62 16.75
N ALA A 112 -1.76 -15.94 16.85
CA ALA A 112 -1.29 -16.85 15.81
C ALA A 112 -2.02 -16.63 14.48
N GLU A 113 -3.32 -16.36 14.53
CA GLU A 113 -4.18 -16.19 13.36
C GLU A 113 -3.82 -14.92 12.59
N THR A 114 -3.69 -13.77 13.27
CA THR A 114 -3.27 -12.52 12.61
C THR A 114 -1.83 -12.57 12.17
N ARG A 115 -0.99 -13.30 12.90
CA ARG A 115 0.43 -13.46 12.58
C ARG A 115 0.61 -14.19 11.26
N SER A 116 -0.03 -15.35 11.09
CA SER A 116 0.03 -16.13 9.85
C SER A 116 -0.41 -15.28 8.66
N VAL A 117 -1.56 -14.62 8.75
CA VAL A 117 -2.10 -13.79 7.65
C VAL A 117 -1.17 -12.64 7.24
N VAL A 118 -0.44 -12.05 8.19
CA VAL A 118 0.54 -10.98 7.89
C VAL A 118 1.83 -11.58 7.33
N GLU A 119 2.35 -12.65 7.93
CA GLU A 119 3.58 -13.33 7.49
C GLU A 119 3.42 -13.92 6.08
N ASP A 120 2.33 -14.64 5.80
CA ASP A 120 2.06 -15.23 4.47
C ASP A 120 2.04 -14.16 3.38
N ARG A 121 1.46 -13.00 3.69
CA ARG A 121 1.41 -11.86 2.78
C ARG A 121 2.78 -11.22 2.57
N MET A 122 3.57 -11.08 3.63
CA MET A 122 4.96 -10.59 3.50
C MET A 122 5.81 -11.55 2.67
N ILE A 123 5.69 -12.87 2.91
CA ILE A 123 6.43 -13.89 2.14
C ILE A 123 6.02 -13.83 0.67
N ALA A 124 4.73 -13.71 0.35
CA ALA A 124 4.26 -13.60 -1.04
C ALA A 124 4.78 -12.34 -1.74
N LEU A 125 4.84 -11.20 -1.02
CA LEU A 125 5.43 -9.96 -1.51
C LEU A 125 6.94 -10.10 -1.76
N GLU A 126 7.68 -10.71 -0.83
CA GLU A 126 9.11 -10.97 -0.97
C GLU A 126 9.42 -11.89 -2.15
N GLN A 127 8.62 -12.95 -2.34
CA GLN A 127 8.71 -13.83 -3.52
C GLN A 127 8.35 -13.13 -4.84
N ALA A 128 7.63 -12.00 -4.78
CA ALA A 128 7.37 -11.12 -5.91
C ALA A 128 8.43 -10.01 -6.07
N GLY A 129 9.46 -9.99 -5.22
CA GLY A 129 10.59 -9.05 -5.28
C GLY A 129 10.45 -7.80 -4.41
N ALA A 130 9.43 -7.72 -3.55
CA ALA A 130 9.29 -6.62 -2.61
C ALA A 130 10.24 -6.78 -1.41
N GLN A 131 10.48 -5.66 -0.71
CA GLN A 131 11.25 -5.63 0.52
C GLN A 131 10.50 -4.79 1.56
N LEU A 132 10.49 -5.23 2.81
CA LEU A 132 9.89 -4.47 3.90
C LEU A 132 10.68 -3.18 4.13
N LEU A 133 10.05 -2.04 3.88
CA LEU A 133 10.66 -0.73 4.08
C LEU A 133 10.48 -0.20 5.51
N ALA A 134 9.26 -0.29 6.04
CA ALA A 134 8.94 0.20 7.37
C ALA A 134 7.62 -0.38 7.89
N GLU A 135 7.53 -0.51 9.20
CA GLU A 135 6.29 -0.65 9.96
C GLU A 135 6.09 0.61 10.80
N ARG A 136 4.88 1.19 10.81
CA ARG A 136 4.60 2.45 11.49
C ARG A 136 3.37 2.30 12.39
N PRO A 137 3.51 2.48 13.71
CA PRO A 137 2.36 2.59 14.59
C PRO A 137 1.48 3.77 14.17
N ARG A 138 0.17 3.53 14.04
CA ARG A 138 -0.81 4.58 13.80
C ARG A 138 -1.51 4.92 15.11
N PHE A 139 -1.42 6.18 15.50
CA PHE A 139 -2.12 6.69 16.66
C PHE A 139 -3.38 7.43 16.24
N GLU A 140 -4.47 7.19 16.95
CA GLU A 140 -5.71 7.96 16.82
C GLU A 140 -5.99 8.70 18.13
N ARG A 141 -6.47 9.94 18.01
CA ARG A 141 -7.08 10.64 19.15
C ARG A 141 -8.59 10.52 19.00
N ARG A 142 -9.23 9.84 19.95
CA ARG A 142 -10.68 9.68 19.96
C ARG A 142 -11.37 10.97 20.42
N PRO A 143 -12.59 11.24 19.96
CA PRO A 143 -13.42 12.28 20.56
C PRO A 143 -13.48 12.14 22.08
N GLY A 144 -13.32 13.24 22.81
CA GLY A 144 -13.30 13.24 24.29
C GLY A 144 -11.94 12.95 24.94
N THR A 145 -10.91 12.52 24.21
CA THR A 145 -9.57 12.37 24.79
C THR A 145 -8.98 13.75 25.16
N PRO A 146 -8.62 14.02 26.44
CA PRO A 146 -8.12 15.32 26.85
C PRO A 146 -6.79 15.64 26.16
N VAL A 147 -6.59 16.92 25.82
CA VAL A 147 -5.32 17.42 25.30
C VAL A 147 -4.53 18.01 26.47
N ALA A 148 -3.26 17.65 26.59
CA ALA A 148 -2.40 18.24 27.61
C ALA A 148 -2.36 19.77 27.45
N PRO A 149 -2.35 20.55 28.55
CA PRO A 149 -2.30 22.00 28.46
C PRO A 149 -1.03 22.43 27.72
N PRO A 150 -1.08 23.51 26.92
CA PRO A 150 0.08 24.00 26.19
C PRO A 150 1.25 24.25 27.13
N ARG A 151 2.38 23.60 26.87
CA ARG A 151 3.64 23.94 27.54
C ARG A 151 4.18 25.19 26.85
N LYS A 152 4.53 26.24 27.60
CA LYS A 152 5.08 27.52 27.10
C LYS A 152 6.49 27.40 26.49
N ARG A 153 6.87 26.22 26.00
CA ARG A 153 8.19 25.90 25.41
C ARG A 153 8.27 26.21 23.92
N LEU A 154 7.14 26.32 23.23
CA LEU A 154 7.06 26.56 21.80
C LEU A 154 6.29 27.86 21.54
N VAL A 155 6.77 28.63 20.58
CA VAL A 155 6.08 29.81 20.04
C VAL A 155 5.62 29.44 18.64
N PHE A 156 4.31 29.47 18.42
CA PHE A 156 3.72 29.23 17.11
C PHE A 156 3.56 30.55 16.37
N ARG A 157 3.93 30.57 15.10
CA ARG A 157 3.71 31.70 14.19
C ARG A 157 3.32 31.20 12.81
N LYS A 158 2.74 32.08 12.00
CA LYS A 158 2.51 31.79 10.58
C LYS A 158 3.84 31.66 9.85
N ILE A 159 3.83 30.82 8.81
CA ILE A 159 4.90 30.76 7.81
C ILE A 159 4.91 32.06 6.99
N ARG A 160 6.08 32.47 6.51
CA ARG A 160 6.29 33.71 5.75
C ARG A 160 6.06 33.53 4.25
N GLY A 161 6.15 32.30 3.75
CA GLY A 161 6.01 31.97 2.34
C GLY A 161 6.42 30.52 2.07
N GLU A 162 6.32 30.11 0.81
CA GLU A 162 6.63 28.76 0.35
C GLU A 162 8.10 28.37 0.58
N ASP A 163 9.04 29.30 0.31
CA ASP A 163 10.48 29.04 0.50
C ASP A 163 10.81 28.65 1.94
N GLU A 164 10.16 29.29 2.93
CA GLU A 164 10.38 28.95 4.34
C GLU A 164 9.91 27.51 4.63
N VAL A 165 8.82 27.06 4.02
CA VAL A 165 8.32 25.69 4.18
C VAL A 165 9.30 24.72 3.54
N LEU A 166 9.71 24.96 2.30
CA LEU A 166 10.64 24.09 1.60
C LEU A 166 12.00 24.01 2.32
N ASP A 167 12.48 25.11 2.90
CA ASP A 167 13.71 25.13 3.69
C ASP A 167 13.57 24.35 5.01
N LEU A 168 12.40 24.42 5.67
CA LEU A 168 12.11 23.60 6.85
C LEU A 168 12.03 22.12 6.47
N MET A 169 11.33 21.79 5.39
CA MET A 169 11.17 20.42 4.88
C MET A 169 12.52 19.83 4.43
N THR A 170 13.38 20.64 3.81
CA THR A 170 14.75 20.21 3.45
C THR A 170 15.58 19.93 4.71
N ARG A 171 15.47 20.78 5.74
CA ARG A 171 16.22 20.62 6.99
C ARG A 171 15.83 19.37 7.77
N VAL A 172 14.55 18.98 7.78
CA VAL A 172 14.11 17.78 8.51
C VAL A 172 14.56 16.47 7.86
N LEU A 173 15.02 16.51 6.61
CA LEU A 173 15.58 15.34 5.93
C LEU A 173 17.00 15.01 6.37
N ASP A 174 17.74 15.99 6.90
CA ASP A 174 19.07 15.74 7.46
C ASP A 174 18.98 14.85 8.71
N GLY A 175 19.68 13.73 8.70
CA GLY A 175 19.66 12.74 9.79
C GLY A 175 18.30 12.06 10.03
N THR A 176 17.33 12.15 9.10
CA THR A 176 15.99 11.60 9.30
C THR A 176 16.01 10.08 9.57
N PRO A 177 15.23 9.59 10.56
CA PRO A 177 15.03 8.16 10.76
C PRO A 177 13.98 7.57 9.81
N ASP A 178 13.26 8.41 9.04
CA ASP A 178 12.20 7.93 8.15
C ASP A 178 12.77 7.13 6.98
N ALA A 179 12.46 5.83 6.93
CA ALA A 179 13.00 4.92 5.92
C ALA A 179 12.62 5.31 4.48
N ARG A 180 11.45 5.93 4.26
CA ARG A 180 11.01 6.36 2.93
C ARG A 180 11.80 7.57 2.48
N SER A 181 11.97 8.55 3.36
CA SER A 181 12.83 9.70 3.11
C SER A 181 14.28 9.27 2.86
N ARG A 182 14.81 8.31 3.62
CA ARG A 182 16.15 7.76 3.38
C ARG A 182 16.27 7.08 2.02
N ASP A 183 15.29 6.28 1.62
CA ASP A 183 15.24 5.66 0.28
C ASP A 183 15.21 6.75 -0.81
N ASP A 184 14.41 7.81 -0.65
CA ASP A 184 14.37 8.92 -1.62
C ASP A 184 15.70 9.68 -1.70
N LEU A 185 16.39 9.91 -0.58
CA LEU A 185 17.72 10.54 -0.53
C LEU A 185 18.83 9.72 -1.21
N THR A 186 18.61 8.43 -1.50
CA THR A 186 19.56 7.65 -2.32
C THR A 186 19.50 8.02 -3.80
N ARG A 187 18.44 8.72 -4.24
CA ARG A 187 18.10 8.97 -5.65
C ARG A 187 17.89 10.44 -5.98
N MET A 188 17.67 11.30 -4.99
CA MET A 188 17.45 12.73 -5.18
C MET A 188 18.01 13.54 -4.01
N SER A 189 18.22 14.83 -4.24
CA SER A 189 18.61 15.76 -3.19
C SER A 189 17.49 15.98 -2.17
N ALA A 190 17.85 16.43 -0.97
CA ALA A 190 16.88 16.79 0.06
C ALA A 190 15.89 17.88 -0.42
N ARG A 191 16.35 18.82 -1.26
CA ARG A 191 15.47 19.85 -1.81
C ARG A 191 14.46 19.27 -2.80
N GLU A 192 14.88 18.37 -3.68
CA GLU A 192 13.97 17.70 -4.62
C GLU A 192 12.94 16.83 -3.88
N ALA A 193 13.36 16.12 -2.84
CA ALA A 193 12.45 15.35 -1.98
C ALA A 193 11.44 16.27 -1.28
N ALA A 194 11.88 17.42 -0.74
CA ALA A 194 11.01 18.40 -0.09
C ALA A 194 9.97 19.02 -1.04
N ILE A 195 10.27 19.13 -2.34
CA ILE A 195 9.31 19.64 -3.34
C ILE A 195 8.25 18.59 -3.70
N ARG A 196 8.57 17.29 -3.59
CA ARG A 196 7.64 16.19 -3.92
C ARG A 196 6.65 15.85 -2.81
N HIS A 197 6.94 16.24 -1.58
CA HIS A 197 6.12 15.97 -0.39
C HIS A 197 5.14 17.10 -0.11
#